data_AF-A0AAX2DEH4-F1
#
_entry.id   AF-A0AAX2DEH4-F1
#
_cell.length_a   1.000
_cell.length_b   1.000
_cell.length_c   1.000
_cell.angle_alpha   90.00
_cell.angle_beta   90.00
_cell.angle_gamma   90.00
#
_symmetry.space_group_name_H-M   'P 1'
#
loop_
_entity.id
_entity.type
_entity.pdbx_description
1 polymer ?
#
loop_
_entity_poly.entity_id
_entity_poly.type
_entity_poly.pdbx_seq_one_letter_code
_entity_poly.pdbx_strand_id
1 'polypeptide(L)'
;MSANTELAVVPPAETALTVYSTPNGLEPWLQQIRNKIDGFTPDISTRKGREAIASMAYAVARSKTALDDVGKKLVADLKEVPKKIDAERKRVRDTLEAWQEEVRRPLNDWQAAEDARVDKHTERLNWLKSLADDLGELASLHIKGLIAEAEGMQLGAHWEEFEAEAANAKDKILTILRAALEKRETLEAEQAELTRLRAENEAREKKDREERIAREAAERATREAEEKARREREAEEQRARNEKAAAEKRENDLKLAAAEAERKAEQAKREKIEADQKAERDRLQAIEDQKQAVEKARLEEIARQKAAADEILRQERLREADKAHKAKINRAALEAFIAGGMTEECAKQAITLIAQRKIPAISIQY
;
A
#
# COMPACT_ATOMS: atom_id res chain seq x y z
N MET A 1 -99.15 -28.24 -120.23
CA MET A 1 -97.72 -27.87 -120.29
C MET A 1 -97.31 -27.33 -118.94
N SER A 2 -96.78 -28.22 -118.08
CA SER A 2 -96.28 -27.88 -116.75
C SER A 2 -94.93 -27.21 -116.91
N ALA A 3 -94.84 -25.93 -116.55
CA ALA A 3 -93.59 -25.18 -116.60
C ALA A 3 -92.60 -25.79 -115.61
N ASN A 4 -91.45 -26.23 -116.12
CA ASN A 4 -90.39 -26.90 -115.38
C ASN A 4 -89.86 -25.96 -114.28
N THR A 5 -90.29 -26.18 -113.04
CA THR A 5 -89.99 -25.32 -111.88
C THR A 5 -88.85 -25.92 -111.03
N GLU A 6 -87.83 -26.47 -111.68
CA GLU A 6 -86.67 -27.02 -110.98
C GLU A 6 -85.45 -26.12 -111.17
N LEU A 7 -85.10 -25.39 -110.11
CA LEU A 7 -83.83 -24.71 -109.93
C LEU A 7 -83.27 -25.13 -108.58
N ALA A 8 -82.25 -26.01 -108.62
CA ALA A 8 -81.36 -26.39 -107.53
C ALA A 8 -80.18 -27.21 -108.10
N VAL A 9 -79.45 -26.64 -109.06
CA VAL A 9 -78.20 -27.25 -109.56
C VAL A 9 -77.05 -26.62 -108.78
N VAL A 10 -76.29 -27.44 -108.06
CA VAL A 10 -75.06 -27.04 -107.36
C VAL A 10 -73.87 -27.77 -107.99
N PRO A 11 -72.63 -27.30 -107.79
CA PRO A 11 -71.46 -28.04 -108.24
C PRO A 11 -71.39 -29.43 -107.60
N PRO A 12 -71.00 -30.48 -108.34
CA PRO A 12 -70.72 -31.79 -107.78
C PRO A 12 -69.70 -31.71 -106.64
N ALA A 13 -69.84 -32.55 -105.61
CA ALA A 13 -68.96 -32.54 -104.44
C ALA A 13 -67.46 -32.68 -104.81
N GLU A 14 -67.17 -33.48 -105.84
CA GLU A 14 -65.81 -33.73 -106.33
C GLU A 14 -65.13 -32.49 -106.93
N THR A 15 -65.90 -31.57 -107.53
CA THR A 15 -65.40 -30.35 -108.17
C THR A 15 -65.67 -29.09 -107.35
N ALA A 16 -66.46 -29.19 -106.28
CA ALA A 16 -66.89 -28.07 -105.46
C ALA A 16 -65.71 -27.25 -104.91
N LEU A 17 -64.63 -27.90 -104.42
CA LEU A 17 -63.46 -27.15 -103.94
C LEU A 17 -62.84 -26.26 -105.02
N THR A 18 -62.60 -26.83 -106.20
CA THR A 18 -62.04 -26.09 -107.34
C THR A 18 -62.96 -24.97 -107.80
N VAL A 19 -64.27 -25.24 -107.86
CA VAL A 19 -65.28 -24.26 -108.29
C VAL A 19 -65.37 -23.08 -107.32
N TYR A 20 -65.42 -23.32 -106.01
CA TYR A 20 -65.55 -22.24 -105.01
C TYR A 20 -64.23 -21.50 -104.74
N SER A 21 -63.08 -22.09 -105.08
CA SER A 21 -61.76 -21.45 -104.94
C SER A 21 -61.32 -20.67 -106.18
N THR A 22 -61.97 -20.90 -107.33
CA THR A 22 -61.67 -20.22 -108.59
C THR A 22 -62.43 -18.88 -108.66
N PRO A 23 -61.78 -17.75 -109.01
CA PRO A 23 -62.48 -16.49 -109.25
C PRO A 23 -63.61 -16.68 -110.27
N ASN A 24 -64.83 -16.32 -109.88
CA ASN A 24 -66.05 -16.51 -110.67
C ASN A 24 -66.33 -17.99 -111.06
N GLY A 25 -65.83 -18.98 -110.32
CA GLY A 25 -66.03 -20.39 -110.67
C GLY A 25 -67.49 -20.86 -110.67
N LEU A 26 -68.38 -20.17 -109.95
CA LEU A 26 -69.83 -20.45 -109.94
C LEU A 26 -70.58 -19.88 -111.16
N GLU A 27 -69.92 -19.12 -112.03
CA GLU A 27 -70.55 -18.48 -113.20
C GLU A 27 -71.34 -19.46 -114.08
N PRO A 28 -70.88 -20.70 -114.37
CA PRO A 28 -71.68 -21.66 -115.14
C PRO A 28 -73.03 -22.03 -114.49
N TRP A 29 -73.10 -22.06 -113.17
CA TRP A 29 -74.34 -22.34 -112.43
C TRP A 29 -75.24 -21.11 -112.37
N LEU A 30 -74.67 -19.91 -112.21
CA LEU A 30 -75.41 -18.66 -112.31
C LEU A 30 -76.00 -18.47 -113.72
N GLN A 31 -75.25 -18.81 -114.78
CA GLN A 31 -75.72 -18.74 -116.16
C GLN A 31 -76.86 -19.73 -116.42
N GLN A 32 -76.82 -20.94 -115.84
CA GLN A 32 -77.95 -21.88 -115.92
C GLN A 32 -79.22 -21.31 -115.28
N ILE A 33 -79.10 -20.68 -114.11
CA ILE A 33 -80.23 -20.01 -113.46
C ILE A 33 -80.74 -18.86 -114.33
N ARG A 34 -79.82 -18.04 -114.87
CA ARG A 34 -80.14 -16.90 -115.74
C ARG A 34 -80.89 -17.33 -116.99
N ASN A 35 -80.43 -18.37 -117.68
CA ASN A 35 -81.08 -18.90 -118.87
C ASN A 35 -82.53 -19.36 -118.59
N LYS A 36 -82.80 -19.95 -117.41
CA LYS A 36 -84.17 -20.33 -117.02
C LYS A 36 -85.06 -19.13 -116.71
N ILE A 37 -84.49 -18.06 -116.14
CA ILE A 37 -85.21 -16.80 -115.92
C ILE A 37 -85.51 -16.12 -117.26
N ASP A 38 -84.55 -16.08 -118.18
CA ASP A 38 -84.72 -15.41 -119.49
C ASP A 38 -85.73 -16.14 -120.39
N GLY A 39 -85.84 -17.47 -120.29
CA GLY A 39 -86.86 -18.26 -120.97
C GLY A 39 -88.25 -18.21 -120.32
N PHE A 40 -88.42 -17.53 -119.18
CA PHE A 40 -89.67 -17.50 -118.42
C PHE A 40 -90.49 -16.25 -118.75
N THR A 41 -91.56 -16.43 -119.55
CA THR A 41 -92.47 -15.35 -120.00
C THR A 41 -93.89 -15.49 -119.44
N PRO A 42 -94.11 -15.13 -118.16
CA PRO A 42 -95.42 -15.25 -117.51
C PRO A 42 -96.38 -14.10 -117.86
N ASP A 43 -97.69 -14.38 -117.88
CA ASP A 43 -98.73 -13.36 -118.01
C ASP A 43 -99.18 -12.82 -116.63
N ILE A 44 -98.70 -11.62 -116.27
CA ILE A 44 -98.98 -10.95 -114.99
C ILE A 44 -100.46 -10.62 -114.77
N SER A 45 -101.25 -10.49 -115.84
CA SER A 45 -102.67 -10.15 -115.75
C SER A 45 -103.49 -11.28 -115.12
N THR A 46 -103.02 -12.53 -115.25
CA THR A 46 -103.69 -13.72 -114.71
C THR A 46 -103.21 -14.08 -113.31
N ARG A 47 -104.10 -14.65 -112.48
CA ARG A 47 -103.72 -15.21 -111.16
C ARG A 47 -102.62 -16.27 -111.30
N LYS A 48 -102.77 -17.15 -112.30
CA LYS A 48 -101.83 -18.24 -112.58
C LYS A 48 -100.43 -17.73 -112.95
N GLY A 49 -100.32 -16.65 -113.73
CA GLY A 49 -99.02 -16.06 -114.06
C GLY A 49 -98.34 -15.40 -112.88
N ARG A 50 -99.09 -14.72 -111.99
CA ARG A 50 -98.55 -14.19 -110.72
C ARG A 50 -98.04 -15.30 -109.78
N GLU A 51 -98.79 -16.40 -109.66
CA GLU A 51 -98.37 -17.59 -108.90
C GLU A 51 -97.09 -18.21 -109.50
N ALA A 52 -96.98 -18.30 -110.83
CA ALA A 52 -95.78 -18.79 -111.49
C ALA A 52 -94.56 -17.89 -111.24
N ILE A 53 -94.72 -16.56 -111.23
CA ILE A 53 -93.64 -15.62 -110.90
C ILE A 53 -93.16 -15.82 -109.46
N ALA A 54 -94.08 -15.92 -108.50
CA ALA A 54 -93.74 -16.18 -107.11
C ALA A 54 -92.98 -17.51 -106.96
N SER A 55 -93.40 -18.54 -107.70
CA SER A 55 -92.74 -19.84 -107.72
C SER A 55 -91.33 -19.77 -108.30
N MET A 56 -91.11 -19.04 -109.40
CA MET A 56 -89.79 -18.82 -110.00
C MET A 56 -88.86 -18.07 -109.04
N ALA A 57 -89.35 -17.01 -108.38
CA ALA A 57 -88.59 -16.27 -107.39
C ALA A 57 -88.19 -17.16 -106.19
N TYR A 58 -89.10 -18.01 -105.72
CA TYR A 58 -88.81 -18.99 -104.67
C TYR A 58 -87.76 -20.02 -105.13
N ALA A 59 -87.81 -20.47 -106.39
CA ALA A 59 -86.82 -21.38 -106.96
C ALA A 59 -85.41 -20.74 -107.01
N VAL A 60 -85.31 -19.46 -107.39
CA VAL A 60 -84.05 -18.70 -107.32
C VAL A 60 -83.54 -18.57 -105.88
N ALA A 61 -84.42 -18.28 -104.92
CA ALA A 61 -84.05 -18.22 -103.50
C ALA A 61 -83.50 -19.56 -102.98
N ARG A 62 -84.12 -20.69 -103.38
CA ARG A 62 -83.62 -22.03 -103.04
C ARG A 62 -82.27 -22.33 -103.67
N SER A 63 -82.05 -21.98 -104.95
CA SER A 63 -80.75 -22.11 -105.60
C SER A 63 -79.66 -21.32 -104.88
N LYS A 64 -79.95 -20.09 -104.44
CA LYS A 64 -79.03 -19.26 -103.65
C LYS A 64 -78.63 -19.98 -102.36
N THR A 65 -79.61 -20.46 -101.58
CA THR A 65 -79.35 -21.17 -100.32
C THR A 65 -78.54 -22.44 -100.57
N ALA A 66 -78.89 -23.24 -101.59
CA ALA A 66 -78.18 -24.47 -101.91
C ALA A 66 -76.71 -24.21 -102.29
N LEU A 67 -76.43 -23.17 -103.07
CA LEU A 67 -75.06 -22.77 -103.40
C LEU A 67 -74.29 -22.25 -102.18
N ASP A 68 -74.92 -21.44 -101.33
CA ASP A 68 -74.27 -20.94 -100.10
C ASP A 68 -73.95 -22.08 -99.12
N ASP A 69 -74.87 -23.03 -98.93
CA ASP A 69 -74.71 -24.17 -98.03
C ASP A 69 -73.54 -25.09 -98.43
N VAL A 70 -73.33 -25.30 -99.73
CA VAL A 70 -72.15 -26.05 -100.23
C VAL A 70 -70.85 -25.34 -99.88
N GLY A 71 -70.78 -24.01 -100.09
CA GLY A 71 -69.61 -23.21 -99.74
C GLY A 71 -69.33 -23.20 -98.23
N LYS A 72 -70.37 -23.05 -97.41
CA LYS A 72 -70.28 -23.12 -95.94
C LYS A 72 -69.77 -24.47 -95.46
N LYS A 73 -70.32 -25.56 -95.99
CA LYS A 73 -69.87 -26.92 -95.66
C LYS A 73 -68.41 -27.14 -96.05
N LEU A 74 -68.01 -26.70 -97.24
CA LEU A 74 -66.63 -26.80 -97.70
C LEU A 74 -65.66 -26.04 -96.78
N VAL A 75 -65.99 -24.81 -96.39
CA VAL A 75 -65.16 -24.03 -95.46
C VAL A 75 -65.09 -24.69 -94.08
N ALA A 76 -66.20 -25.26 -93.59
CA ALA A 76 -66.21 -25.99 -92.32
C ALA A 76 -65.30 -27.23 -92.38
N ASP A 77 -65.45 -28.06 -93.42
CA ASP A 77 -64.66 -29.28 -93.63
C ASP A 77 -63.16 -28.94 -93.81
N LEU A 78 -62.85 -27.88 -94.57
CA LEU A 78 -61.47 -27.41 -94.76
C LEU A 78 -60.84 -26.91 -93.46
N LYS A 79 -61.58 -26.21 -92.59
CA LYS A 79 -61.05 -25.72 -91.30
C LYS A 79 -60.78 -26.84 -90.30
N GLU A 80 -61.48 -27.96 -90.41
CA GLU A 80 -61.22 -29.13 -89.56
C GLU A 80 -59.87 -29.80 -89.88
N VAL A 81 -59.34 -29.64 -91.10
CA VAL A 81 -58.03 -30.20 -91.48
C VAL A 81 -56.87 -29.54 -90.70
N PRO A 82 -56.65 -28.20 -90.75
CA PRO A 82 -55.64 -27.54 -89.92
C PRO A 82 -55.83 -27.79 -88.42
N LYS A 83 -57.08 -27.79 -87.93
CA LYS A 83 -57.38 -28.05 -86.52
C LYS A 83 -56.90 -29.44 -86.08
N LYS A 84 -57.14 -30.48 -86.89
CA LYS A 84 -56.64 -31.84 -86.62
C LYS A 84 -55.12 -31.93 -86.72
N ILE A 85 -54.52 -31.25 -87.72
CA ILE A 85 -53.06 -31.19 -87.87
C ILE A 85 -52.42 -30.56 -86.64
N ASP A 86 -52.92 -29.43 -86.15
CA ASP A 86 -52.34 -28.75 -84.99
C ASP A 86 -52.54 -29.55 -83.70
N ALA A 87 -53.69 -30.19 -83.52
CA ALA A 87 -53.93 -31.10 -82.41
C ALA A 87 -52.94 -32.28 -82.42
N GLU A 88 -52.72 -32.89 -83.59
CA GLU A 88 -51.79 -34.01 -83.71
C GLU A 88 -50.33 -33.57 -83.54
N ARG A 89 -49.94 -32.41 -84.08
CA ARG A 89 -48.61 -31.82 -83.86
C ARG A 89 -48.34 -31.56 -82.38
N LYS A 90 -49.33 -31.05 -81.64
CA LYS A 90 -49.23 -30.88 -80.20
C LYS A 90 -49.09 -32.23 -79.50
N ARG A 91 -49.97 -33.19 -79.80
CA ARG A 91 -49.92 -34.54 -79.21
C ARG A 91 -48.55 -35.18 -79.39
N VAL A 92 -47.99 -35.12 -80.61
CA VAL A 92 -46.66 -35.66 -80.92
C VAL A 92 -45.57 -34.95 -80.13
N ARG A 93 -45.59 -33.61 -80.06
CA ARG A 93 -44.62 -32.85 -79.28
C ARG A 93 -44.65 -33.25 -77.80
N ASP A 94 -45.82 -33.17 -77.18
CA ASP A 94 -46.01 -33.47 -75.76
C ASP A 94 -45.61 -34.93 -75.45
N THR A 95 -45.89 -35.86 -76.37
CA THR A 95 -45.49 -37.28 -76.23
C THR A 95 -43.97 -37.44 -76.32
N LEU A 96 -43.32 -36.81 -77.30
CA LEU A 96 -41.87 -36.89 -77.47
C LEU A 96 -41.12 -36.22 -76.32
N GLU A 97 -41.62 -35.10 -75.79
CA GLU A 97 -41.06 -34.45 -74.59
C GLU A 97 -41.17 -35.38 -73.36
N ALA A 98 -42.32 -36.02 -73.17
CA ALA A 98 -42.50 -36.99 -72.07
C ALA A 98 -41.55 -38.20 -72.20
N TRP A 99 -41.37 -38.75 -73.41
CA TRP A 99 -40.43 -39.84 -73.65
C TRP A 99 -38.98 -39.41 -73.50
N GLN A 100 -38.63 -38.19 -73.93
CA GLN A 100 -37.30 -37.63 -73.71
C GLN A 100 -36.96 -37.57 -72.22
N GLU A 101 -37.90 -37.09 -71.40
CA GLU A 101 -37.73 -37.04 -69.94
C GLU A 101 -37.64 -38.45 -69.35
N GLU A 102 -38.50 -39.38 -69.77
CA GLU A 102 -38.46 -40.77 -69.32
C GLU A 102 -37.11 -41.44 -69.61
N VAL A 103 -36.57 -41.22 -70.82
CA VAL A 103 -35.25 -41.74 -71.22
C VAL A 103 -34.13 -41.07 -70.44
N ARG A 104 -34.24 -39.77 -70.12
CA ARG A 104 -33.20 -39.01 -69.40
C ARG A 104 -33.22 -39.24 -67.89
N ARG A 105 -34.39 -39.58 -67.32
CA ARG A 105 -34.62 -39.70 -65.88
C ARG A 105 -33.63 -40.64 -65.17
N PRO A 106 -33.34 -41.87 -65.64
CA PRO A 106 -32.37 -42.74 -64.97
C PRO A 106 -30.98 -42.11 -64.83
N LEU A 107 -30.54 -41.34 -65.84
CA LEU A 107 -29.24 -40.67 -65.80
C LEU A 107 -29.29 -39.44 -64.87
N ASN A 108 -30.41 -38.70 -64.83
CA ASN A 108 -30.59 -37.61 -63.85
C ASN A 108 -30.56 -38.15 -62.42
N ASP A 109 -31.29 -39.24 -62.15
CA ASP A 109 -31.37 -39.88 -60.83
C ASP A 109 -29.99 -40.40 -60.39
N TRP A 110 -29.24 -41.02 -61.32
CA TRP A 110 -27.88 -41.47 -61.05
C TRP A 110 -26.93 -40.30 -60.76
N GLN A 111 -26.97 -39.22 -61.57
CA GLN A 111 -26.14 -38.02 -61.35
C GLN A 111 -26.42 -37.40 -59.98
N ALA A 112 -27.70 -37.25 -59.61
CA ALA A 112 -28.09 -36.71 -58.32
C ALA A 112 -27.66 -37.61 -57.15
N ALA A 113 -27.77 -38.94 -57.31
CA ALA A 113 -27.30 -39.89 -56.30
C ALA A 113 -25.77 -39.86 -56.15
N GLU A 114 -25.05 -39.70 -57.25
CA GLU A 114 -23.58 -39.63 -57.27
C GLU A 114 -23.07 -38.32 -56.66
N ASP A 115 -23.68 -37.18 -57.02
CA ASP A 115 -23.38 -35.89 -56.40
C ASP A 115 -23.63 -35.94 -54.89
N ALA A 116 -24.77 -36.49 -54.45
CA ALA A 116 -25.08 -36.65 -53.03
C ALA A 116 -24.12 -37.61 -52.30
N ARG A 117 -23.62 -38.65 -52.99
CA ARG A 117 -22.60 -39.57 -52.44
C ARG A 117 -21.29 -38.82 -52.21
N VAL A 118 -20.80 -38.09 -53.21
CA VAL A 118 -19.56 -37.30 -53.13
C VAL A 118 -19.67 -36.19 -52.09
N ASP A 119 -20.79 -35.47 -52.04
CA ASP A 119 -21.03 -34.41 -51.05
C ASP A 119 -20.96 -34.95 -49.63
N LYS A 120 -21.58 -36.11 -49.36
CA LYS A 120 -21.53 -36.76 -48.04
C LYS A 120 -20.10 -37.10 -47.60
N HIS A 121 -19.23 -37.54 -48.51
CA HIS A 121 -17.82 -37.77 -48.19
C HIS A 121 -17.08 -36.46 -47.93
N THR A 122 -17.32 -35.47 -48.79
CA THR A 122 -16.70 -34.14 -48.69
C THR A 122 -17.09 -33.44 -47.39
N GLU A 123 -18.35 -33.48 -46.98
CA GLU A 123 -18.84 -32.94 -45.72
C GLU A 123 -18.16 -33.59 -44.52
N ARG A 124 -18.02 -34.92 -44.51
CA ARG A 124 -17.34 -35.64 -43.43
C ARG A 124 -15.85 -35.28 -43.36
N LEU A 125 -15.19 -35.14 -44.50
CA LEU A 125 -13.79 -34.67 -44.56
C LEU A 125 -13.65 -33.25 -44.05
N ASN A 126 -14.58 -32.36 -44.40
CA ASN A 126 -14.58 -30.98 -43.95
C ASN A 126 -14.85 -30.88 -42.44
N TRP A 127 -15.79 -31.67 -41.92
CA TRP A 127 -16.01 -31.80 -40.49
C TRP A 127 -14.73 -32.22 -39.76
N LEU A 128 -14.06 -33.26 -40.25
CA LEU A 128 -12.80 -33.74 -39.66
C LEU A 128 -11.72 -32.65 -39.68
N LYS A 129 -11.62 -31.90 -40.79
CA LYS A 129 -10.67 -30.78 -40.90
C LYS A 129 -10.98 -29.67 -39.90
N SER A 130 -12.26 -29.37 -39.69
CA SER A 130 -12.69 -28.30 -38.77
C SER A 130 -12.37 -28.57 -37.29
N LEU A 131 -12.12 -29.83 -36.91
CA LEU A 131 -11.72 -30.16 -35.52
C LEU A 131 -10.39 -29.50 -35.13
N ALA A 132 -9.55 -29.14 -36.08
CA ALA A 132 -8.26 -28.48 -35.82
C ALA A 132 -8.34 -26.94 -35.87
N ASP A 133 -9.53 -26.37 -36.03
CA ASP A 133 -9.71 -24.92 -36.06
C ASP A 133 -9.70 -24.34 -34.64
N ASP A 134 -9.17 -23.12 -34.50
CA ASP A 134 -9.23 -22.29 -33.28
C ASP A 134 -8.81 -22.96 -31.95
N LEU A 135 -7.82 -23.87 -32.00
CA LEU A 135 -7.34 -24.62 -30.82
C LEU A 135 -6.69 -23.75 -29.72
N GLY A 136 -6.33 -22.51 -30.01
CA GLY A 136 -5.46 -21.68 -29.15
C GLY A 136 -6.04 -21.36 -27.78
N GLU A 137 -7.37 -21.22 -27.66
CA GLU A 137 -8.04 -20.84 -26.40
C GLU A 137 -8.61 -22.04 -25.63
N LEU A 138 -8.58 -23.23 -26.24
CA LEU A 138 -9.17 -24.42 -25.64
C LEU A 138 -8.34 -24.95 -24.47
N ALA A 139 -9.03 -25.42 -23.43
CA ALA A 139 -8.42 -26.17 -22.33
C ALA A 139 -8.02 -27.58 -22.79
N SER A 140 -7.04 -28.19 -22.10
CA SER A 140 -6.54 -29.54 -22.43
C SER A 140 -7.66 -30.59 -22.50
N LEU A 141 -8.66 -30.50 -21.62
CA LEU A 141 -9.82 -31.39 -21.60
C LEU A 141 -10.64 -31.33 -22.90
N HIS A 142 -10.85 -30.15 -23.46
CA HIS A 142 -11.60 -29.99 -24.71
C HIS A 142 -10.81 -30.55 -25.90
N ILE A 143 -9.49 -30.29 -25.95
CA ILE A 143 -8.63 -30.84 -27.00
C ILE A 143 -8.61 -32.38 -26.94
N LYS A 144 -8.61 -32.98 -25.74
CA LYS A 144 -8.77 -34.44 -25.57
C LYS A 144 -10.11 -34.95 -26.13
N GLY A 145 -11.19 -34.19 -25.97
CA GLY A 145 -12.49 -34.47 -26.58
C GLY A 145 -12.41 -34.49 -28.11
N LEU A 146 -11.80 -33.46 -28.71
CA LEU A 146 -11.62 -33.37 -30.16
C LEU A 146 -10.76 -34.52 -30.71
N ILE A 147 -9.71 -34.93 -29.98
CA ILE A 147 -8.92 -36.11 -30.33
C ILE A 147 -9.79 -37.37 -30.33
N ALA A 148 -10.61 -37.57 -29.30
CA ALA A 148 -11.51 -38.72 -29.22
C ALA A 148 -12.55 -38.73 -30.35
N GLU A 149 -13.07 -37.56 -30.75
CA GLU A 149 -13.96 -37.44 -31.91
C GLU A 149 -13.28 -37.82 -33.22
N ALA A 150 -12.06 -37.31 -33.47
CA ALA A 150 -11.27 -37.67 -34.63
C ALA A 150 -10.91 -39.17 -34.64
N GLU A 151 -10.50 -39.73 -33.49
CA GLU A 151 -10.18 -41.16 -33.33
C GLU A 151 -11.41 -42.05 -33.54
N GLY A 152 -12.59 -41.59 -33.08
CA GLY A 152 -13.87 -42.28 -33.22
C GLY A 152 -14.38 -42.37 -34.66
N MET A 153 -13.90 -41.53 -35.58
CA MET A 153 -14.25 -41.63 -37.00
C MET A 153 -13.76 -42.97 -37.57
N GLN A 154 -14.70 -43.83 -37.96
CA GLN A 154 -14.37 -45.11 -38.58
C GLN A 154 -13.90 -44.90 -40.02
N LEU A 155 -12.78 -45.54 -40.36
CA LEU A 155 -12.30 -45.69 -41.74
C LEU A 155 -12.70 -47.08 -42.24
N GLY A 156 -12.81 -47.23 -43.56
CA GLY A 156 -13.10 -48.50 -44.20
C GLY A 156 -13.93 -48.35 -45.47
N ALA A 157 -14.44 -49.48 -45.98
CA ALA A 157 -15.10 -49.59 -47.28
C ALA A 157 -16.25 -48.58 -47.52
N HIS A 158 -16.88 -48.08 -46.46
CA HIS A 158 -17.93 -47.06 -46.57
C HIS A 158 -17.43 -45.67 -46.98
N TRP A 159 -16.11 -45.48 -47.12
CA TRP A 159 -15.48 -44.29 -47.70
C TRP A 159 -15.15 -44.43 -49.18
N GLU A 160 -15.26 -45.63 -49.73
CA GLU A 160 -15.05 -45.89 -51.16
C GLU A 160 -13.70 -45.32 -51.65
N GLU A 161 -13.66 -44.56 -52.74
CA GLU A 161 -12.42 -43.97 -53.27
C GLU A 161 -11.80 -42.91 -52.35
N PHE A 162 -12.56 -42.38 -51.38
CA PHE A 162 -12.12 -41.35 -50.44
C PHE A 162 -11.43 -41.94 -49.20
N GLU A 163 -11.35 -43.27 -49.05
CA GLU A 163 -10.78 -43.89 -47.85
C GLU A 163 -9.34 -43.44 -47.57
N ALA A 164 -8.51 -43.40 -48.61
CA ALA A 164 -7.12 -42.97 -48.49
C ALA A 164 -7.02 -41.47 -48.13
N GLU A 165 -7.89 -40.62 -48.69
CA GLU A 165 -7.93 -39.20 -48.34
C GLU A 165 -8.39 -39.01 -46.90
N ALA A 166 -9.43 -39.73 -46.47
CA ALA A 166 -9.94 -39.69 -45.11
C ALA A 166 -8.92 -40.16 -44.08
N ALA A 167 -8.17 -41.23 -44.38
CA ALA A 167 -7.08 -41.70 -43.55
C ALA A 167 -5.99 -40.63 -43.39
N ASN A 168 -5.52 -40.06 -44.51
CA ASN A 168 -4.50 -39.00 -44.49
C ASN A 168 -4.99 -37.75 -43.75
N ALA A 169 -6.24 -37.35 -43.94
CA ALA A 169 -6.85 -36.22 -43.25
C ALA A 169 -6.93 -36.48 -41.74
N LYS A 170 -7.38 -37.68 -41.34
CA LYS A 170 -7.47 -38.07 -39.93
C LYS A 170 -6.10 -38.05 -39.25
N ASP A 171 -5.09 -38.63 -39.88
CA ASP A 171 -3.73 -38.66 -39.32
C ASP A 171 -3.15 -37.25 -39.18
N LYS A 172 -3.37 -36.39 -40.19
CA LYS A 172 -2.95 -34.99 -40.14
C LYS A 172 -3.61 -34.23 -38.98
N ILE A 173 -4.92 -34.39 -38.82
CA ILE A 173 -5.69 -33.71 -37.77
C ILE A 173 -5.30 -34.22 -36.39
N LEU A 174 -5.15 -35.53 -36.21
CA LEU A 174 -4.67 -36.11 -34.95
C LEU A 174 -3.28 -35.61 -34.58
N THR A 175 -2.39 -35.45 -35.57
CA THR A 175 -1.05 -34.89 -35.35
C THR A 175 -1.14 -33.44 -34.84
N ILE A 176 -1.98 -32.60 -35.46
CA ILE A 176 -2.18 -31.21 -35.05
C ILE A 176 -2.78 -31.14 -33.64
N LEU A 177 -3.84 -31.92 -33.37
CA LEU A 177 -4.52 -31.93 -32.08
C LEU A 177 -3.60 -32.41 -30.95
N ARG A 178 -2.79 -33.46 -31.18
CA ARG A 178 -1.84 -33.97 -30.19
C ARG A 178 -0.75 -32.95 -29.87
N ALA A 179 -0.22 -32.25 -30.87
CA ALA A 179 0.74 -31.17 -30.65
C ALA A 179 0.13 -29.99 -29.88
N ALA A 180 -1.12 -29.63 -30.18
CA ALA A 180 -1.84 -28.59 -29.45
C ALA A 180 -2.11 -29.01 -27.98
N LEU A 181 -2.47 -30.28 -27.77
CA LEU A 181 -2.69 -30.84 -26.43
C LEU A 181 -1.42 -30.75 -25.59
N GLU A 182 -0.29 -31.24 -26.11
CA GLU A 182 1.00 -31.21 -25.40
C GLU A 182 1.38 -29.79 -24.98
N LYS A 183 1.24 -28.82 -25.91
CA LYS A 183 1.49 -27.40 -25.62
C LYS A 183 0.56 -26.89 -24.52
N ARG A 184 -0.71 -27.28 -24.54
CA ARG A 184 -1.71 -26.81 -23.57
C ARG A 184 -1.51 -27.44 -22.19
N GLU A 185 -1.20 -28.73 -22.12
CA GLU A 185 -0.89 -29.43 -20.87
C GLU A 185 0.38 -28.86 -20.22
N THR A 186 1.39 -28.53 -21.02
CA THR A 186 2.61 -27.87 -20.51
C THR A 186 2.28 -26.52 -19.88
N LEU A 187 1.50 -25.68 -20.59
CA LEU A 187 1.07 -24.37 -20.08
C LEU A 187 0.24 -24.49 -18.79
N GLU A 188 -0.70 -25.42 -18.74
CA GLU A 188 -1.53 -25.65 -17.56
C GLU A 188 -0.70 -26.17 -16.37
N ALA A 189 0.27 -27.05 -16.61
CA ALA A 189 1.20 -27.54 -15.60
C ALA A 189 2.10 -26.42 -15.05
N GLU A 190 2.64 -25.56 -15.93
CA GLU A 190 3.42 -24.38 -15.54
C GLU A 190 2.59 -23.41 -14.68
N GLN A 191 1.33 -23.17 -15.03
CA GLN A 191 0.41 -22.33 -14.25
C GLN A 191 0.09 -22.94 -12.87
N ALA A 192 -0.09 -24.26 -12.81
CA ALA A 192 -0.35 -24.97 -11.56
C ALA A 192 0.87 -24.94 -10.63
N GLU A 193 2.07 -25.20 -11.16
CA GLU A 193 3.34 -25.10 -10.43
C GLU A 193 3.59 -23.67 -9.94
N LEU A 194 3.36 -22.66 -10.78
CA LEU A 194 3.48 -21.24 -10.38
C LEU A 194 2.53 -20.89 -9.24
N THR A 195 1.30 -21.42 -9.26
CA THR A 195 0.33 -21.22 -8.19
C THR A 195 0.79 -21.91 -6.90
N ARG A 196 1.31 -23.15 -6.98
CA ARG A 196 1.88 -23.86 -5.83
C ARG A 196 3.05 -23.10 -5.23
N LEU A 197 3.98 -22.63 -6.06
CA LEU A 197 5.17 -21.89 -5.62
C LEU A 197 4.79 -20.57 -4.94
N ARG A 198 3.78 -19.86 -5.46
CA ARG A 198 3.24 -18.65 -4.80
C ARG A 198 2.64 -18.97 -3.42
N ALA A 199 1.83 -20.02 -3.32
CA ALA A 199 1.23 -20.45 -2.06
C ALA A 199 2.30 -20.90 -1.03
N GLU A 200 3.34 -21.62 -1.48
CA GLU A 200 4.46 -22.02 -0.63
C GLU A 200 5.27 -20.81 -0.14
N ASN A 201 5.57 -19.86 -1.03
CA ASN A 201 6.26 -18.62 -0.64
C ASN A 201 5.43 -17.80 0.36
N GLU A 202 4.13 -17.62 0.12
CA GLU A 202 3.23 -16.93 1.05
C GLU A 202 3.15 -17.64 2.42
N ALA A 203 3.12 -18.97 2.43
CA ALA A 203 3.14 -19.75 3.68
C ALA A 203 4.47 -19.59 4.42
N ARG A 204 5.60 -19.58 3.70
CA ARG A 204 6.92 -19.34 4.27
C ARG A 204 7.03 -17.94 4.85
N GLU A 205 6.59 -16.90 4.14
CA GLU A 205 6.60 -15.52 4.63
C GLU A 205 5.73 -15.36 5.89
N LYS A 206 4.55 -16.01 5.93
CA LYS A 206 3.71 -16.03 7.13
C LYS A 206 4.44 -16.68 8.30
N LYS A 207 5.04 -17.84 8.09
CA LYS A 207 5.81 -18.54 9.13
C LYS A 207 7.00 -17.71 9.60
N ASP A 208 7.78 -17.13 8.70
CA ASP A 208 8.93 -16.29 9.03
C ASP A 208 8.49 -15.05 9.81
N ARG A 209 7.33 -14.45 9.47
CA ARG A 209 6.74 -13.35 10.21
C ARG A 209 6.28 -13.77 11.60
N GLU A 210 5.61 -14.90 11.73
CA GLU A 210 5.18 -15.46 13.01
C GLU A 210 6.37 -15.79 13.90
N GLU A 211 7.42 -16.42 13.36
CA GLU A 211 8.67 -16.69 14.08
C GLU A 211 9.39 -15.40 14.46
N ARG A 212 9.38 -14.37 13.61
CA ARG A 212 9.96 -13.06 13.95
C ARG A 212 9.18 -12.39 15.08
N ILE A 213 7.84 -12.40 15.03
CA ILE A 213 7.00 -11.89 16.11
C ILE A 213 7.24 -12.67 17.40
N ALA A 214 7.36 -14.00 17.33
CA ALA A 214 7.65 -14.84 18.49
C ALA A 214 9.04 -14.57 19.08
N ARG A 215 10.07 -14.42 18.23
CA ARG A 215 11.43 -14.03 18.64
C ARG A 215 11.45 -12.64 19.28
N GLU A 216 10.83 -11.65 18.64
CA GLU A 216 10.72 -10.28 19.16
C GLU A 216 9.96 -10.25 20.50
N ALA A 217 8.91 -11.04 20.66
CA ALA A 217 8.16 -11.17 21.90
C ALA A 217 8.97 -11.86 23.01
N ALA A 218 9.68 -12.94 22.69
CA ALA A 218 10.56 -13.64 23.64
C ALA A 218 11.73 -12.74 24.08
N GLU A 219 12.36 -12.03 23.14
CA GLU A 219 13.45 -11.09 23.44
C GLU A 219 12.95 -9.89 24.27
N ARG A 220 11.75 -9.38 23.98
CA ARG A 220 11.13 -8.34 24.80
C ARG A 220 10.86 -8.84 26.22
N ALA A 221 10.33 -10.06 26.36
CA ALA A 221 10.08 -10.67 27.66
C ALA A 221 11.37 -10.89 28.47
N THR A 222 12.47 -11.35 27.84
CA THR A 222 13.77 -11.46 28.53
C THR A 222 14.32 -10.10 28.89
N ARG A 223 14.28 -9.10 28.01
CA ARG A 223 14.72 -7.72 28.34
C ARG A 223 13.90 -7.12 29.48
N GLU A 224 12.58 -7.29 29.49
CA GLU A 224 11.71 -6.82 30.57
C GLU A 224 12.02 -7.53 31.89
N ALA A 225 12.27 -8.85 31.86
CA ALA A 225 12.67 -9.62 33.03
C ALA A 225 14.06 -9.21 33.55
N GLU A 226 15.03 -8.99 32.66
CA GLU A 226 16.38 -8.51 33.00
C GLU A 226 16.35 -7.08 33.54
N GLU A 227 15.57 -6.17 32.94
CA GLU A 227 15.36 -4.83 33.47
C GLU A 227 14.71 -4.87 34.85
N LYS A 228 13.69 -5.70 35.05
CA LYS A 228 13.05 -5.85 36.36
C LYS A 228 14.03 -6.39 37.39
N ALA A 229 14.78 -7.43 37.06
CA ALA A 229 15.83 -7.99 37.93
C ALA A 229 16.98 -7.00 38.18
N ARG A 230 17.30 -6.12 37.22
CA ARG A 230 18.27 -5.03 37.41
C ARG A 230 17.72 -3.97 38.34
N ARG A 231 16.48 -3.52 38.14
CA ARG A 231 15.81 -2.54 39.03
C ARG A 231 15.65 -3.08 40.44
N GLU A 232 15.33 -4.36 40.61
CA GLU A 232 15.26 -5.01 41.93
C GLU A 232 16.64 -5.07 42.60
N ARG A 233 17.70 -5.45 41.85
CA ARG A 233 19.08 -5.44 42.35
C ARG A 233 19.57 -4.03 42.71
N GLU A 234 19.32 -3.04 41.85
CA GLU A 234 19.65 -1.63 42.11
C GLU A 234 18.88 -1.09 43.32
N ALA A 235 17.60 -1.44 43.47
CA ALA A 235 16.80 -1.05 44.62
C ALA A 235 17.29 -1.71 45.92
N GLU A 236 17.69 -2.98 45.86
CA GLU A 236 18.23 -3.71 47.00
C GLU A 236 19.63 -3.22 47.38
N GLU A 237 20.49 -2.94 46.39
CA GLU A 237 21.79 -2.32 46.61
C GLU A 237 21.64 -0.89 47.17
N GLN A 238 20.66 -0.12 46.70
CA GLN A 238 20.37 1.20 47.25
C GLN A 238 19.82 1.11 48.69
N ARG A 239 18.97 0.12 49.00
CA ARG A 239 18.53 -0.14 50.39
C ARG A 239 19.71 -0.51 51.28
N ALA A 240 20.58 -1.42 50.83
CA ALA A 240 21.78 -1.81 51.56
C ALA A 240 22.76 -0.65 51.74
N ARG A 241 22.93 0.23 50.73
CA ARG A 241 23.73 1.46 50.84
C ARG A 241 23.09 2.46 51.81
N ASN A 242 21.77 2.65 51.75
CA ASN A 242 21.06 3.53 52.68
C ASN A 242 21.13 3.01 54.12
N GLU A 243 21.03 1.69 54.34
CA GLU A 243 21.19 1.06 55.65
C GLU A 243 22.62 1.17 56.16
N LYS A 244 23.63 0.94 55.32
CA LYS A 244 25.04 1.17 55.67
C LYS A 244 25.31 2.62 55.99
N ALA A 245 24.83 3.56 55.18
CA ALA A 245 24.97 4.99 55.44
C ALA A 245 24.25 5.42 56.73
N ALA A 246 23.07 4.84 57.03
CA ALA A 246 22.38 5.07 58.28
C ALA A 246 23.12 4.45 59.48
N ALA A 247 23.72 3.28 59.32
CA ALA A 247 24.55 2.64 60.33
C ALA A 247 25.85 3.40 60.58
N GLU A 248 26.56 3.82 59.54
CA GLU A 248 27.75 4.68 59.61
C GLU A 248 27.43 6.04 60.21
N LYS A 249 26.27 6.63 59.86
CA LYS A 249 25.82 7.88 60.48
C LYS A 249 25.52 7.66 61.97
N ARG A 250 24.85 6.59 62.36
CA ARG A 250 24.63 6.23 63.78
C ARG A 250 25.94 5.98 64.51
N GLU A 251 26.90 5.30 63.89
CA GLU A 251 28.21 5.04 64.48
C GLU A 251 29.02 6.34 64.64
N ASN A 252 28.99 7.21 63.63
CA ASN A 252 29.63 8.53 63.70
C ASN A 252 28.93 9.44 64.71
N ASP A 253 27.60 9.44 64.79
CA ASP A 253 26.83 10.19 65.79
C ASP A 253 27.12 9.67 67.21
N LEU A 254 27.28 8.35 67.39
CA LEU A 254 27.71 7.75 68.66
C LEU A 254 29.16 8.09 69.00
N LYS A 255 30.07 8.11 68.02
CA LYS A 255 31.47 8.55 68.21
C LYS A 255 31.57 10.03 68.53
N LEU A 256 30.79 10.88 67.87
CA LEU A 256 30.69 12.30 68.18
C LEU A 256 30.08 12.52 69.56
N ALA A 257 29.02 11.80 69.93
CA ALA A 257 28.44 11.86 71.27
C ALA A 257 29.43 11.36 72.34
N ALA A 258 30.20 10.31 72.07
CA ALA A 258 31.24 9.82 72.96
C ALA A 258 32.40 10.81 73.08
N ALA A 259 32.86 11.39 71.98
CA ALA A 259 33.91 12.41 71.97
C ALA A 259 33.46 13.73 72.63
N GLU A 260 32.19 14.13 72.48
CA GLU A 260 31.60 15.26 73.19
C GLU A 260 31.40 14.97 74.68
N ALA A 261 31.02 13.74 75.05
CA ALA A 261 30.93 13.32 76.44
C ALA A 261 32.32 13.25 77.10
N GLU A 262 33.33 12.79 76.38
CA GLU A 262 34.73 12.77 76.84
C GLU A 262 35.30 14.19 76.95
N ARG A 263 35.04 15.07 75.97
CA ARG A 263 35.37 16.50 76.06
C ARG A 263 34.67 17.19 77.23
N LYS A 264 33.38 16.92 77.46
CA LYS A 264 32.64 17.46 78.62
C LYS A 264 33.17 16.89 79.94
N ALA A 265 33.56 15.62 79.99
CA ALA A 265 34.17 15.01 81.16
C ALA A 265 35.58 15.57 81.43
N GLU A 266 36.35 15.88 80.39
CA GLU A 266 37.67 16.49 80.50
C GLU A 266 37.61 17.98 80.82
N GLN A 267 36.63 18.72 80.27
CA GLN A 267 36.31 20.08 80.70
C GLN A 267 35.83 20.11 82.15
N ALA A 268 34.94 19.20 82.56
CA ALA A 268 34.50 19.11 83.95
C ALA A 268 35.66 18.75 84.90
N LYS A 269 36.61 17.90 84.47
CA LYS A 269 37.83 17.61 85.23
C LYS A 269 38.75 18.84 85.32
N ARG A 270 38.95 19.58 84.22
CA ARG A 270 39.75 20.81 84.21
C ARG A 270 39.11 21.92 85.04
N GLU A 271 37.80 22.11 84.94
CA GLU A 271 37.05 23.09 85.75
C GLU A 271 37.06 22.72 87.23
N LYS A 272 37.01 21.43 87.58
CA LYS A 272 37.13 20.98 88.98
C LYS A 272 38.55 21.20 89.52
N ILE A 273 39.59 20.93 88.71
CA ILE A 273 40.99 21.20 89.08
C ILE A 273 41.26 22.71 89.19
N GLU A 274 40.71 23.53 88.29
CA GLU A 274 40.82 25.00 88.39
C GLU A 274 39.99 25.58 89.54
N ALA A 275 38.81 25.03 89.85
CA ALA A 275 38.01 25.44 90.99
C ALA A 275 38.68 25.06 92.33
N ASP A 276 39.30 23.89 92.42
CA ASP A 276 40.06 23.46 93.61
C ASP A 276 41.35 24.30 93.78
N GLN A 277 42.09 24.58 92.70
CA GLN A 277 43.28 25.44 92.74
C GLN A 277 42.96 26.92 93.03
N LYS A 278 41.80 27.41 92.57
CA LYS A 278 41.33 28.77 92.84
C LYS A 278 40.81 28.91 94.27
N ALA A 279 40.09 27.92 94.79
CA ALA A 279 39.64 27.89 96.19
C ALA A 279 40.81 27.78 97.18
N GLU A 280 41.88 27.08 96.84
CA GLU A 280 43.09 26.98 97.66
C GLU A 280 43.93 28.27 97.61
N ARG A 281 44.07 28.90 96.43
CA ARG A 281 44.70 30.23 96.28
C ARG A 281 43.94 31.33 97.02
N ASP A 282 42.61 31.36 96.93
CA ASP A 282 41.81 32.39 97.59
C ASP A 282 41.82 32.23 99.13
N ARG A 283 41.94 31.00 99.65
CA ARG A 283 42.13 30.74 101.09
C ARG A 283 43.51 31.18 101.59
N LEU A 284 44.57 30.92 100.83
CA LEU A 284 45.94 31.31 101.19
C LEU A 284 46.15 32.83 101.07
N GLN A 285 45.54 33.47 100.07
CA GLN A 285 45.61 34.92 99.86
C GLN A 285 44.84 35.69 100.94
N ALA A 286 43.67 35.22 101.38
CA ALA A 286 42.91 35.87 102.46
C ALA A 286 43.63 35.82 103.84
N ILE A 287 44.42 34.77 104.09
CA ILE A 287 45.23 34.64 105.32
C ILE A 287 46.48 35.52 105.26
N GLU A 288 47.07 35.70 104.08
CA GLU A 288 48.25 36.54 103.86
C GLU A 288 47.87 38.04 103.83
N ASP A 289 46.76 38.41 103.20
CA ASP A 289 46.26 39.80 103.14
C ASP A 289 45.82 40.32 104.53
N GLN A 290 45.31 39.43 105.40
CA GLN A 290 44.95 39.77 106.78
C GLN A 290 46.17 39.91 107.70
N LYS A 291 47.29 39.24 107.38
CA LYS A 291 48.59 39.43 108.06
C LYS A 291 49.32 40.68 107.56
N GLN A 292 49.30 40.93 106.25
CA GLN A 292 49.97 42.09 105.65
C GLN A 292 49.25 43.41 105.93
N ALA A 293 47.92 43.42 106.08
CA ALA A 293 47.18 44.62 106.50
C ALA A 293 47.49 45.03 107.96
N VAL A 294 47.71 44.07 108.86
CA VAL A 294 48.07 44.33 110.27
C VAL A 294 49.55 44.72 110.42
N GLU A 295 50.45 44.16 109.60
CA GLU A 295 51.87 44.50 109.65
C GLU A 295 52.20 45.83 108.97
N LYS A 296 51.52 46.16 107.85
CA LYS A 296 51.72 47.43 107.12
C LYS A 296 51.23 48.65 107.91
N ALA A 297 50.13 48.52 108.66
CA ALA A 297 49.67 49.56 109.59
C ALA A 297 50.63 49.77 110.79
N ARG A 298 51.37 48.73 111.20
CA ARG A 298 52.36 48.80 112.29
C ARG A 298 53.71 49.36 111.82
N LEU A 299 54.10 49.08 110.57
CA LEU A 299 55.36 49.56 109.97
C LEU A 299 55.29 51.01 109.49
N GLU A 300 54.11 51.51 109.06
CA GLU A 300 53.94 52.92 108.68
C GLU A 300 53.95 53.88 109.89
N GLU A 301 53.47 53.44 111.06
CA GLU A 301 53.55 54.20 112.33
C GLU A 301 55.00 54.23 112.88
N ILE A 302 55.72 53.12 112.79
CA ILE A 302 57.14 53.01 113.19
C ILE A 302 58.05 53.80 112.24
N ALA A 303 57.73 53.87 110.93
CA ALA A 303 58.51 54.62 109.95
C ALA A 303 58.38 56.15 110.11
N ARG A 304 57.21 56.67 110.50
CA ARG A 304 57.05 58.11 110.84
C ARG A 304 57.81 58.51 112.10
N GLN A 305 57.86 57.64 113.12
CA GLN A 305 58.59 57.93 114.36
C GLN A 305 60.11 57.76 114.22
N LYS A 306 60.60 56.86 113.35
CA LYS A 306 62.03 56.73 113.03
C LYS A 306 62.56 57.86 112.13
N ALA A 307 61.78 58.32 111.15
CA ALA A 307 62.19 59.40 110.26
C ALA A 307 62.33 60.77 110.98
N ALA A 308 61.57 61.01 112.04
CA ALA A 308 61.69 62.22 112.87
C ALA A 308 62.86 62.17 113.88
N ALA A 309 63.29 60.97 114.29
CA ALA A 309 64.39 60.78 115.25
C ALA A 309 65.78 60.74 114.58
N ASP A 310 65.89 60.21 113.36
CA ASP A 310 67.16 60.08 112.65
C ASP A 310 67.71 61.43 112.10
N GLU A 311 66.85 62.42 111.83
CA GLU A 311 67.29 63.75 111.40
C GLU A 311 67.87 64.60 112.57
N ILE A 312 67.39 64.38 113.80
CA ILE A 312 67.92 65.04 115.02
C ILE A 312 69.30 64.46 115.37
N LEU A 313 69.49 63.14 115.26
CA LEU A 313 70.75 62.47 115.60
C LEU A 313 71.89 62.79 114.62
N ARG A 314 71.56 63.13 113.37
CA ARG A 314 72.54 63.51 112.34
C ARG A 314 73.13 64.91 112.59
N GLN A 315 72.33 65.84 113.14
CA GLN A 315 72.76 67.20 113.52
C GLN A 315 73.68 67.23 114.75
N GLU A 316 73.55 66.28 115.68
CA GLU A 316 74.40 66.21 116.89
C GLU A 316 75.80 65.65 116.61
N ARG A 317 75.93 64.62 115.77
CA ARG A 317 77.24 64.00 115.46
C ARG A 317 78.19 64.94 114.72
N LEU A 318 77.66 65.88 113.92
CA LEU A 318 78.46 66.89 113.24
C LEU A 318 79.00 67.96 114.19
N ARG A 319 78.38 68.19 115.36
CA ARG A 319 78.84 69.17 116.36
C ARG A 319 79.88 68.59 117.33
N GLU A 320 79.81 67.29 117.63
CA GLU A 320 80.78 66.59 118.48
C GLU A 320 82.14 66.42 117.79
N ALA A 321 82.14 66.10 116.48
CA ALA A 321 83.39 65.95 115.71
C ALA A 321 84.19 67.27 115.62
N ASP A 322 83.51 68.41 115.49
CA ASP A 322 84.15 69.73 115.40
C ASP A 322 84.73 70.19 116.76
N LYS A 323 84.11 69.84 117.89
CA LYS A 323 84.64 70.09 119.24
C LYS A 323 85.92 69.28 119.51
N ALA A 324 85.97 68.02 119.10
CA ALA A 324 87.14 67.16 119.29
C ALA A 324 88.36 67.67 118.49
N HIS A 325 88.13 68.14 117.26
CA HIS A 325 89.19 68.70 116.40
C HIS A 325 89.80 69.96 117.02
N LYS A 326 88.96 70.89 117.51
CA LYS A 326 89.38 72.13 118.16
C LYS A 326 90.15 71.91 119.46
N ALA A 327 89.76 70.92 120.26
CA ALA A 327 90.44 70.58 121.50
C ALA A 327 91.87 70.03 121.26
N LYS A 328 92.07 69.27 120.19
CA LYS A 328 93.37 68.70 119.84
C LYS A 328 94.39 69.78 119.47
N ILE A 329 93.98 70.76 118.67
CA ILE A 329 94.85 71.84 118.21
C ILE A 329 95.21 72.81 119.33
N ASN A 330 94.27 73.12 120.22
CA ASN A 330 94.55 73.95 121.40
C ASN A 330 95.53 73.29 122.37
N ARG A 331 95.51 71.96 122.50
CA ARG A 331 96.43 71.24 123.37
C ARG A 331 97.86 71.26 122.80
N ALA A 332 98.02 71.15 121.49
CA ALA A 332 99.33 71.30 120.83
C ALA A 332 99.90 72.72 120.97
N ALA A 333 99.05 73.75 120.88
CA ALA A 333 99.47 75.13 121.12
C ALA A 333 99.91 75.36 122.59
N LEU A 334 99.27 74.67 123.54
CA LEU A 334 99.61 74.77 124.97
C LEU A 334 101.01 74.24 125.24
N GLU A 335 101.34 73.08 124.69
CA GLU A 335 102.67 72.47 124.83
C GLU A 335 103.77 73.36 124.23
N ALA A 336 103.50 74.02 123.09
CA ALA A 336 104.44 74.94 122.46
C ALA A 336 104.71 76.21 123.29
N PHE A 337 103.70 76.76 123.98
CA PHE A 337 103.89 77.91 124.87
C PHE A 337 104.70 77.55 126.12
N ILE A 338 104.49 76.35 126.68
CA ILE A 338 105.25 75.88 127.84
C ILE A 338 106.73 75.70 127.48
N ALA A 339 107.02 75.15 126.29
CA ALA A 339 108.39 75.00 125.79
C ALA A 339 109.11 76.35 125.58
N GLY A 340 108.36 77.44 125.35
CA GLY A 340 108.88 78.81 125.24
C GLY A 340 109.16 79.52 126.58
N GLY A 341 109.01 78.82 127.71
CA GLY A 341 109.30 79.35 129.04
C GLY A 341 108.09 79.98 129.76
N MET A 342 106.88 79.86 129.20
CA MET A 342 105.66 80.26 129.91
C MET A 342 105.19 79.16 130.90
N THR A 343 104.70 79.58 132.06
CA THR A 343 103.99 78.70 132.99
C THR A 343 102.66 78.25 132.40
N GLU A 344 102.22 77.05 132.74
CA GLU A 344 101.02 76.43 132.16
C GLU A 344 99.76 77.29 132.33
N GLU A 345 99.61 78.00 133.45
CA GLU A 345 98.48 78.91 133.69
C GLU A 345 98.49 80.10 132.72
N CYS A 346 99.64 80.74 132.51
CA CYS A 346 99.79 81.82 131.55
C CYS A 346 99.60 81.33 130.10
N ALA A 347 100.05 80.12 129.77
CA ALA A 347 99.89 79.53 128.44
C ALA A 347 98.41 79.25 128.11
N LYS A 348 97.63 78.70 129.07
CA LYS A 348 96.17 78.52 128.94
C LYS A 348 95.46 79.86 128.74
N GLN A 349 95.88 80.88 129.47
CA GLN A 349 95.31 82.22 129.36
C GLN A 349 95.62 82.86 128.00
N ALA A 350 96.85 82.70 127.48
CA ALA A 350 97.24 83.16 126.15
C ALA A 350 96.43 82.49 125.03
N ILE A 351 96.28 81.16 125.05
CA ILE A 351 95.45 80.42 124.07
C ILE A 351 94.00 80.88 124.10
N THR A 352 93.46 81.11 125.30
CA THR A 352 92.08 81.60 125.48
C THR A 352 91.90 82.98 124.87
N LEU A 353 92.84 83.90 125.09
CA LEU A 353 92.79 85.26 124.54
C LEU A 353 92.93 85.29 123.01
N ILE A 354 93.77 84.40 122.45
CA ILE A 354 93.96 84.26 121.00
C ILE A 354 92.71 83.64 120.34
N ALA A 355 92.16 82.58 120.93
CA ALA A 355 90.92 81.96 120.44
C ALA A 355 89.72 82.92 120.50
N GLN A 356 89.70 83.83 121.48
CA GLN A 356 88.71 84.90 121.60
C GLN A 356 89.03 86.14 120.73
N ARG A 357 90.10 86.11 119.92
CA ARG A 357 90.56 87.25 119.08
C ARG A 357 90.78 88.56 119.84
N LYS A 358 91.11 88.47 121.13
CA LYS A 358 91.42 89.65 121.96
C LYS A 358 92.86 90.14 121.79
N ILE A 359 93.70 89.34 121.11
CA ILE A 359 95.05 89.71 120.68
C ILE A 359 94.99 89.99 119.15
N PRO A 360 95.16 91.24 118.70
CA PRO A 360 95.15 91.58 117.28
C PRO A 360 96.30 90.89 116.51
N ALA A 361 96.07 90.56 115.24
CA ALA A 361 97.06 90.01 114.29
C ALA A 361 97.64 88.60 114.61
N ILE A 362 97.07 87.86 115.57
CA ILE A 362 97.41 86.47 115.89
C ILE A 362 96.14 85.61 115.93
N SER A 363 96.18 84.38 115.38
CA SER A 363 95.04 83.45 115.37
C SER A 363 95.49 81.99 115.41
N ILE A 364 94.65 81.11 115.98
CA ILE A 364 94.83 79.65 115.97
C ILE A 364 93.99 79.08 114.82
N GLN A 365 94.62 78.34 113.91
CA GLN A 365 93.93 77.63 112.83
C GLN A 365 93.46 76.26 113.33
N TYR A 366 92.15 76.03 113.25
CA TYR A 366 91.50 74.80 113.67
C TYR A 366 91.19 73.87 112.52
#